data_AF-A0A948VCT0-F1
#
_entry.id   AF-A0A948VCT0-F1
#
_cell.length_a   1.000
_cell.length_b   1.000
_cell.length_c   1.000
_cell.angle_alpha   90.00
_cell.angle_beta   90.00
_cell.angle_gamma   90.00
#
_symmetry.space_group_name_H-M   'P 1'
#
loop_
_entity.id
_entity.type
_entity.pdbx_description
1 polymer ?
#
loop_
_entity_poly.entity_id
_entity_poly.type
_entity_poly.pdbx_seq_one_letter_code
_entity_poly.pdbx_strand_id
1 'polypeptide(L)'
;MPCDAMLKEAFLEFLLEKGILDDGGVLQVLDYTREQTPPIGKLALKEKILTVHQVTKILMDQADSGELFGDIGVKLGYLKAEQVTHLLEVQKTCVPGLPAVISRLGLAKAGDVRCCQEEFLESLASIIY
;
A
#
# COMPACT_ATOMS: atom_id res chain seq x y z
N MET A 1 -11.19 -3.31 3.47
CA MET A 1 -10.53 -4.62 3.66
C MET A 1 -9.10 -4.41 4.14
N PRO A 2 -8.74 -4.86 5.36
CA PRO A 2 -7.39 -4.73 5.90
C PRO A 2 -6.47 -5.92 5.51
N CYS A 3 -6.64 -6.55 4.35
CA CYS A 3 -5.87 -7.76 4.00
C CYS A 3 -4.55 -7.48 3.25
N ASP A 4 -4.40 -6.33 2.59
CA ASP A 4 -3.25 -6.09 1.69
C ASP A 4 -1.98 -5.71 2.45
N ALA A 5 -2.10 -4.88 3.49
CA ALA A 5 -0.98 -4.48 4.35
C ALA A 5 -0.49 -5.66 5.21
N MET A 6 -1.42 -6.42 5.80
CA MET A 6 -1.10 -7.60 6.60
C MET A 6 -0.37 -8.68 5.78
N LEU A 7 -0.78 -8.90 4.52
CA LEU A 7 -0.10 -9.84 3.62
C LEU A 7 1.31 -9.36 3.24
N LYS A 8 1.54 -8.05 3.12
CA LYS A 8 2.88 -7.50 2.83
C LYS A 8 3.82 -7.69 4.01
N GLU A 9 3.36 -7.40 5.22
CA GLU A 9 4.16 -7.59 6.45
C GLU A 9 4.51 -9.07 6.64
N ALA A 10 3.52 -9.97 6.55
CA ALA A 10 3.76 -11.41 6.67
C ALA A 10 4.72 -11.95 5.59
N PHE A 11 4.65 -11.42 4.37
CA PHE A 11 5.60 -11.82 3.32
C PHE A 11 7.01 -11.29 3.57
N LEU A 12 7.17 -10.07 4.12
CA LEU A 12 8.48 -9.54 4.50
C LEU A 12 9.10 -10.33 5.65
N GLU A 13 8.30 -10.73 6.64
CA GLU A 13 8.70 -11.66 7.70
C GLU A 13 9.15 -13.00 7.13
N PHE A 14 8.41 -13.56 6.17
CA PHE A 14 8.79 -14.80 5.50
C PHE A 14 10.15 -14.68 4.77
N LEU A 15 10.43 -13.53 4.14
CA LEU A 15 11.72 -13.26 3.49
C LEU A 15 12.86 -13.12 4.50
N LEU A 16 12.60 -12.59 5.69
CA LEU A 16 13.55 -12.57 6.81
C LEU A 16 13.87 -13.98 7.29
N GLU A 17 12.85 -14.81 7.51
CA GLU A 17 13.01 -16.20 7.95
C GLU A 17 13.80 -17.04 6.94
N LYS A 18 13.60 -16.80 5.65
CA LYS A 18 14.35 -17.46 4.56
C LYS A 18 15.76 -16.90 4.37
N GLY A 19 16.14 -15.81 5.06
CA GLY A 19 17.43 -15.15 4.94
C GLY A 19 17.66 -14.46 3.59
N ILE A 20 16.58 -14.14 2.87
CA ILE A 20 16.64 -13.40 1.59
C ILE A 20 16.76 -11.91 1.85
N LEU A 21 16.09 -11.42 2.90
CA LEU A 21 16.26 -10.07 3.43
C LEU A 21 16.81 -10.13 4.85
N ASP A 22 17.51 -9.08 5.25
CA ASP A 22 17.82 -8.75 6.63
C ASP A 22 16.85 -7.67 7.18
N ASP A 23 16.85 -7.44 8.49
CA ASP A 23 16.00 -6.44 9.12
C ASP A 23 16.19 -5.04 8.51
N GLY A 24 17.44 -4.71 8.15
CA GLY A 24 17.77 -3.46 7.47
C GLY A 24 17.17 -3.38 6.07
N GLY A 25 17.19 -4.47 5.31
CA GLY A 25 16.54 -4.57 4.01
C GLY A 25 15.02 -4.41 4.09
N VAL A 26 14.36 -4.99 5.10
CA VAL A 26 12.91 -4.86 5.28
C VAL A 26 12.51 -3.41 5.54
N LEU A 27 13.23 -2.73 6.43
CA LEU A 27 13.01 -1.31 6.70
C LEU A 27 13.17 -0.47 5.44
N GLN A 28 14.23 -0.71 4.64
CA GLN A 28 14.43 0.02 3.38
C GLN A 28 13.30 -0.19 2.37
N VAL A 29 12.76 -1.41 2.26
CA VAL A 29 11.63 -1.70 1.37
C VAL A 29 10.37 -0.99 1.84
N LEU A 30 10.10 -1.01 3.15
CA LEU A 30 8.95 -0.34 3.75
C LEU A 30 9.03 1.17 3.58
N ASP A 31 10.19 1.77 3.85
CA ASP A 31 10.42 3.20 3.67
C ASP A 31 10.29 3.61 2.20
N TYR A 32 10.91 2.86 1.28
CA TYR A 32 10.80 3.15 -0.16
C TYR A 32 9.36 3.06 -0.65
N THR A 33 8.61 2.01 -0.27
CA THR A 33 7.21 1.87 -0.68
C THR A 33 6.35 2.97 -0.09
N ARG A 34 6.58 3.37 1.16
CA ARG A 34 5.88 4.47 1.82
C ARG A 34 6.13 5.81 1.15
N GLU A 35 7.38 6.14 0.84
CA GLU A 35 7.75 7.39 0.15
C GLU A 35 7.15 7.48 -1.25
N GLN A 36 7.09 6.35 -1.96
CA GLN A 36 6.53 6.30 -3.31
C GLN A 36 5.01 6.22 -3.34
N THR A 37 4.34 5.92 -2.23
CA THR A 37 2.88 5.83 -2.18
C THR A 37 2.29 7.24 -2.17
N PRO A 38 1.67 7.71 -3.27
CA PRO A 38 1.07 9.02 -3.28
C PRO A 38 -0.13 9.05 -2.32
N PRO A 39 -0.31 10.11 -1.50
CA PRO A 39 -1.47 10.22 -0.64
C PRO A 39 -2.76 10.32 -1.47
N ILE A 40 -3.86 9.74 -0.97
CA ILE A 40 -5.15 9.70 -1.67
C ILE A 40 -5.62 11.09 -2.10
N GLY A 41 -5.47 12.11 -1.24
CA GLY A 41 -5.83 13.48 -1.60
C GLY A 41 -5.10 14.01 -2.84
N LYS A 42 -3.82 13.64 -3.03
CA LYS A 42 -3.04 14.03 -4.21
C LYS A 42 -3.49 13.29 -5.46
N LEU A 43 -3.87 12.02 -5.33
CA LEU A 43 -4.47 11.24 -6.43
C LEU A 43 -5.82 11.83 -6.83
N ALA A 44 -6.68 12.16 -5.87
CA ALA A 44 -7.99 12.75 -6.10
C ALA A 44 -7.91 14.09 -6.85
N LEU A 45 -6.88 14.90 -6.59
CA LEU A 45 -6.59 16.12 -7.36
C LEU A 45 -6.15 15.81 -8.79
N LYS A 46 -5.25 14.83 -8.96
CA LYS A 46 -4.72 14.43 -10.26
C LYS A 46 -5.82 13.91 -11.19
N GLU A 47 -6.76 13.15 -10.63
CA GLU A 47 -7.91 12.60 -11.37
C GLU A 47 -9.08 13.57 -11.48
N LYS A 48 -8.95 14.79 -10.94
CA LYS A 48 -10.00 15.83 -10.92
C LYS A 48 -11.30 15.37 -10.23
N ILE A 49 -11.21 14.37 -9.35
CA ILE A 49 -12.33 13.91 -8.52
C ILE A 49 -12.62 14.93 -7.42
N LEU A 50 -11.56 15.48 -6.83
CA LEU A 50 -11.65 16.54 -5.84
C LEU A 50 -10.93 17.80 -6.31
N THR A 51 -11.41 18.94 -5.83
CA THR A 51 -10.74 20.24 -5.93
C THR A 51 -9.77 20.44 -4.77
N VAL A 52 -8.82 21.36 -4.93
CA VAL A 52 -7.87 21.74 -3.86
C VAL A 52 -8.60 22.15 -2.58
N HIS A 53 -9.71 22.89 -2.74
CA HIS A 53 -10.53 23.32 -1.62
C HIS A 53 -11.14 22.13 -0.87
N GLN A 54 -11.73 21.17 -1.58
CA GLN A 54 -12.32 19.97 -0.97
C GLN A 54 -11.27 19.10 -0.27
N VAL A 55 -10.11 18.89 -0.89
CA VAL A 55 -9.01 18.15 -0.25
C VAL A 55 -8.55 18.84 1.02
N THR A 56 -8.35 20.16 0.98
CA THR A 56 -7.96 20.93 2.16
C THR A 56 -8.99 20.78 3.26
N LYS A 57 -10.28 20.87 2.93
CA LYS A 57 -11.36 20.69 3.91
C LYS A 57 -11.36 19.32 4.56
N ILE A 58 -11.20 18.25 3.77
CA ILE A 58 -11.10 16.88 4.28
C ILE A 58 -9.87 16.72 5.19
N LEU A 59 -8.72 17.29 4.83
CA LEU A 59 -7.49 17.23 5.63
C LEU A 59 -7.61 17.97 6.96
N MET A 60 -8.32 19.10 6.98
CA MET A 60 -8.59 19.83 8.22
C MET A 60 -9.47 18.99 9.15
N ASP A 61 -10.58 18.45 8.65
CA ASP A 61 -11.45 17.59 9.42
C ASP A 61 -10.72 16.32 9.90
N GLN A 62 -9.82 15.75 9.09
CA GLN A 62 -8.99 14.60 9.46
C GLN A 62 -8.02 14.93 10.60
N ALA A 63 -7.43 16.12 10.59
CA ALA A 63 -6.54 16.58 11.65
C ALA A 63 -7.28 16.77 12.98
N ASP A 64 -8.53 17.23 12.92
CA ASP A 64 -9.36 17.49 14.10
C ASP A 64 -10.00 16.20 14.68
N SER A 65 -10.45 15.28 13.83
CA SER A 65 -11.19 14.08 14.26
C SER A 65 -10.37 12.79 14.31
N GLY A 66 -9.26 12.72 13.57
CA GLY A 66 -8.50 11.48 13.37
C GLY A 66 -9.21 10.45 12.48
N GLU A 67 -10.35 10.78 11.86
CA GLU A 67 -11.06 9.89 10.94
C GLU A 67 -10.26 9.66 9.64
N LEU A 68 -10.61 8.62 8.87
CA LEU A 68 -9.96 8.33 7.60
C LEU A 68 -10.39 9.34 6.52
N PHE A 69 -9.44 9.77 5.69
CA PHE A 69 -9.66 10.73 4.61
C PHE A 69 -10.85 10.35 3.70
N GLY A 70 -10.94 9.07 3.32
CA GLY A 70 -12.02 8.56 2.47
C GLY A 70 -13.39 8.68 3.13
N ASP A 71 -13.49 8.34 4.41
CA ASP A 71 -14.74 8.36 5.16
C ASP A 71 -15.23 9.80 5.37
N ILE A 72 -14.33 10.72 5.69
CA ILE A 72 -14.63 12.16 5.78
C ILE A 72 -15.10 12.69 4.43
N GLY A 73 -14.41 12.34 3.33
CA GLY A 73 -14.81 12.75 1.99
C GLY A 73 -16.22 12.29 1.62
N VAL A 74 -16.61 11.08 2.03
CA VAL A 74 -17.97 10.55 1.84
C VAL A 74 -18.98 11.27 2.74
N LYS A 75 -18.65 11.47 4.01
CA LYS A 75 -19.47 12.18 5.01
C LYS A 75 -19.74 13.63 4.61
N LEU A 76 -18.77 14.31 4.02
CA LEU A 76 -18.89 15.68 3.50
C LEU A 76 -19.59 15.74 2.12
N GLY A 77 -19.90 14.60 1.51
CA GLY A 77 -20.53 14.52 0.19
C GLY A 77 -19.60 14.88 -0.97
N TYR A 78 -18.29 14.93 -0.74
CA TYR A 78 -17.29 15.22 -1.76
C TYR A 78 -16.84 13.98 -2.54
N LEU A 79 -16.94 12.81 -1.92
CA LEU A 79 -16.63 11.50 -2.52
C LEU A 79 -17.82 10.56 -2.40
N LYS A 80 -17.94 9.65 -3.36
CA LYS A 80 -18.74 8.43 -3.22
C LYS A 80 -17.85 7.27 -2.77
N ALA A 81 -18.42 6.28 -2.10
CA ALA A 81 -17.70 5.06 -1.69
C ALA A 81 -16.97 4.40 -2.88
N GLU A 82 -17.61 4.38 -4.05
CA GLU A 82 -17.03 3.86 -5.30
C GLU A 82 -15.77 4.63 -5.73
N GLN A 83 -15.77 5.96 -5.57
CA GLN A 83 -14.62 6.80 -5.90
C GLN A 83 -13.48 6.62 -4.91
N VAL A 84 -13.79 6.39 -3.62
CA VAL A 84 -12.78 6.03 -2.62
C VAL A 84 -12.13 4.70 -2.99
N THR A 85 -12.92 3.69 -3.35
CA THR A 85 -12.41 2.40 -3.79
C THR A 85 -11.52 2.54 -5.03
N HIS A 86 -11.96 3.31 -6.03
CA HIS A 86 -11.17 3.58 -7.22
C HIS A 86 -9.82 4.24 -6.91
N LEU A 87 -9.83 5.29 -6.06
CA LEU A 87 -8.61 5.98 -5.63
C LEU A 87 -7.65 5.05 -4.89
N LEU A 88 -8.17 4.11 -4.09
CA LEU A 88 -7.36 3.08 -3.42
C LEU A 88 -6.73 2.11 -4.42
N GLU A 89 -7.46 1.69 -5.47
CA GLU A 89 -6.91 0.84 -6.53
C GLU A 89 -5.81 1.56 -7.32
N VAL A 90 -6.03 2.83 -7.68
CA VAL A 90 -5.03 3.66 -8.34
C VAL A 90 -3.79 3.84 -7.45
N GLN A 91 -3.98 4.06 -6.15
CA GLN A 91 -2.87 4.15 -5.20
C GLN A 91 -2.04 2.87 -5.16
N LYS A 92 -2.69 1.69 -5.15
CA LYS A 92 -2.00 0.39 -5.17
C LYS A 92 -1.19 0.17 -6.44
N THR A 93 -1.70 0.58 -7.59
CA THR A 93 -0.99 0.42 -8.88
C THR A 93 0.19 1.38 -9.04
N CYS A 94 0.22 2.49 -8.30
CA CYS A 94 1.36 3.42 -8.33
C CYS A 94 2.62 2.86 -7.68
N VAL A 95 2.47 1.92 -6.73
CA VAL A 95 3.60 1.34 -5.99
C VAL A 95 4.04 0.06 -6.69
N PRO A 96 5.31 -0.05 -7.10
CA PRO A 96 5.83 -1.30 -7.64
C PRO A 96 5.72 -2.42 -6.60
N GLY A 97 5.40 -3.64 -7.04
CA GLY A 97 5.32 -4.80 -6.15
C GLY A 97 6.64 -5.07 -5.42
N LEU A 98 6.56 -5.72 -4.26
CA LEU A 98 7.71 -6.00 -3.39
C LEU A 98 8.92 -6.61 -4.13
N PRO A 99 8.79 -7.60 -5.04
CA PRO A 99 9.93 -8.14 -5.77
C PRO A 99 10.66 -7.10 -6.63
N ALA A 100 9.92 -6.15 -7.23
CA ALA A 100 10.50 -5.10 -8.04
C ALA A 100 11.22 -4.05 -7.17
N VAL A 101 10.66 -3.73 -6.00
CA VAL A 101 11.30 -2.81 -5.03
C VAL A 101 12.58 -3.41 -4.47
N ILE A 102 12.51 -4.65 -3.98
CA ILE A 102 13.66 -5.38 -3.42
C ILE A 102 14.79 -5.48 -4.44
N SER A 103 14.47 -5.81 -5.69
CA SER A 103 15.47 -5.88 -6.76
C SER A 103 16.04 -4.52 -7.14
N ARG A 104 15.26 -3.45 -7.02
CA ARG A 104 15.71 -2.09 -7.33
C ARG A 104 16.63 -1.52 -6.24
N LEU A 105 16.39 -1.89 -4.99
CA LEU A 105 17.25 -1.58 -3.85
C LEU A 105 18.51 -2.44 -3.82
N GLY A 106 18.60 -3.48 -4.67
CA GLY A 106 19.76 -4.37 -4.74
C GLY A 106 19.86 -5.34 -3.56
N LEU A 107 18.77 -5.51 -2.79
CA LEU A 107 18.72 -6.35 -1.59
C LEU A 107 18.66 -7.85 -1.94
N ALA A 108 17.88 -8.21 -2.96
CA ALA A 108 17.81 -9.57 -3.49
C ALA A 108 17.42 -9.56 -4.98
N LYS A 109 17.67 -10.66 -5.70
CA LYS A 109 17.25 -10.75 -7.10
C LYS A 109 15.73 -10.94 -7.18
N ALA A 110 15.09 -10.27 -8.14
CA ALA A 110 13.66 -10.40 -8.37
C ALA A 110 13.20 -11.85 -8.59
N GLY A 111 14.07 -12.73 -9.11
CA GLY A 111 13.77 -14.16 -9.30
C GLY A 111 13.61 -14.91 -7.98
N ASP A 112 14.53 -14.70 -7.04
CA ASP A 112 14.53 -15.38 -5.73
C ASP A 112 13.29 -14.96 -4.92
N VAL A 113 12.96 -13.67 -4.94
CA VAL A 113 11.76 -13.13 -4.26
C VAL A 113 10.48 -13.66 -4.89
N ARG A 114 10.40 -13.77 -6.22
CA ARG A 114 9.21 -14.32 -6.90
C ARG A 114 8.99 -15.78 -6.54
N CYS A 115 10.04 -16.58 -6.48
CA CYS A 115 9.95 -17.99 -6.11
C CYS A 115 9.44 -18.13 -4.66
N CYS A 116 9.94 -17.31 -3.73
CA CYS A 116 9.42 -17.28 -2.36
C CYS A 116 8.00 -16.74 -2.25
N GLN A 117 7.58 -15.85 -3.15
CA GLN A 117 6.19 -15.37 -3.19
C GLN A 117 5.23 -16.49 -3.58
N GLU A 118 5.62 -17.35 -4.53
CA GLU A 118 4.84 -18.54 -4.89
C GLU A 118 4.77 -19.54 -3.73
N GLU A 119 5.91 -19.86 -3.09
CA GLU A 119 5.94 -20.72 -1.88
C GLU A 119 5.05 -20.19 -0.75
N PHE A 120 5.08 -18.87 -0.49
CA PHE A 120 4.26 -18.24 0.54
C PHE A 120 2.76 -18.37 0.23
N LEU A 121 2.37 -18.15 -1.03
CA LEU A 121 0.97 -18.29 -1.46
C LEU A 121 0.48 -19.74 -1.38
N GLU A 122 1.33 -20.71 -1.74
CA GLU A 122 1.02 -22.14 -1.59
C GLU A 122 0.90 -22.55 -0.13
N SER A 123 1.78 -22.04 0.75
CA SER A 123 1.71 -22.27 2.19
C SER A 123 0.39 -21.77 2.78
N LEU A 124 -0.06 -20.57 2.38
CA LEU A 124 -1.37 -20.04 2.80
C LEU A 124 -2.52 -20.87 2.24
N ALA A 125 -2.45 -21.29 0.98
CA ALA A 125 -3.49 -22.12 0.37
C ALA A 125 -3.62 -23.49 1.05
N SER A 126 -2.51 -24.06 1.53
CA SER A 126 -2.48 -25.33 2.25
C SER A 126 -3.02 -25.25 3.68
N ILE A 127 -3.18 -24.05 4.27
CA ILE A 127 -3.77 -23.85 5.59
C ILE A 127 -5.30 -23.75 5.50
N ILE A 128 -5.83 -23.46 4.31
CA ILE A 128 -7.27 -23.24 4.06
C ILE A 128 -7.97 -24.52 3.53
N TYR A 129 -7.22 -25.58 3.19
CA TYR A 129 -7.73 -26.89 2.76
C TYR A 129 -7.39 -27.99 3.77
#